data_AF-A0A524ETD3-F1
#
_entry.id   AF-A0A524ETD3-F1
#
_cell.length_a   1.000
_cell.length_b   1.000
_cell.length_c   1.000
_cell.angle_alpha   90.00
_cell.angle_beta   90.00
_cell.angle_gamma   90.00
#
_symmetry.space_group_name_H-M   'P 1'
#
loop_
_entity.id
_entity.type
_entity.pdbx_description
1 polymer ?
#
loop_
_entity_poly.entity_id
_entity_poly.type
_entity_poly.pdbx_seq_one_letter_code
_entity_poly.pdbx_strand_id
1 'polypeptide(L)'
;MFIWFIISLIGFVSVIPFLFISVEHIKLERKFGPKKGEKIGSIIGMISGWAYFVFWIGIWVSPQPRFKIDFSNLILFEIPILNIPIYLLHFIVFIPFITSAIWFGIMGAREVTLKVAETHEVEKIVTTGVYSYIRHPQYFGGILAHIGITFLLSSYLSLLITPLIIFINVLISWKEEKELIKEFGDDYREYKKKVPMFIPRGKKIN
;
A
#
# COMPACT_ATOMS: atom_id res chain seq x y z
N MET A 1 7.03 26.82 3.82
CA MET A 1 5.90 26.66 2.89
C MET A 1 5.68 25.17 2.63
N PHE A 2 4.52 24.64 3.01
CA PHE A 2 4.17 23.21 2.88
C PHE A 2 3.64 22.84 1.47
N ILE A 3 3.98 23.64 0.45
CA ILE A 3 3.38 23.53 -0.88
C ILE A 3 3.64 22.16 -1.52
N TRP A 4 4.87 21.63 -1.36
CA TRP A 4 5.24 20.31 -1.87
C TRP A 4 4.47 19.19 -1.17
N PHE A 5 4.26 19.29 0.14
CA PHE A 5 3.44 18.33 0.89
C PHE A 5 2.00 18.33 0.37
N ILE A 6 1.42 19.51 0.14
CA ILE A 6 0.06 19.65 -0.37
C ILE A 6 -0.04 19.07 -1.79
N ILE A 7 0.91 19.36 -2.67
CA ILE A 7 0.96 18.80 -4.03
C ILE A 7 1.04 17.27 -3.96
N SER A 8 1.91 16.72 -3.12
CA SER A 8 2.02 15.27 -2.94
C SER A 8 0.74 14.65 -2.40
N LEU A 9 0.08 15.28 -1.44
CA LEU A 9 -1.18 14.80 -0.89
C LEU A 9 -2.31 14.84 -1.92
N ILE A 10 -2.45 15.94 -2.66
CA ILE A 10 -3.46 16.06 -3.72
C ILE A 10 -3.19 15.04 -4.83
N GLY A 11 -1.93 14.87 -5.25
CA GLY A 11 -1.53 13.87 -6.23
C GLY A 11 -1.84 12.45 -5.76
N PHE A 12 -1.55 12.14 -4.50
CA PHE A 12 -1.84 10.83 -3.91
C PHE A 12 -3.35 10.51 -3.95
N VAL A 13 -4.20 11.49 -3.61
CA VAL A 13 -5.66 11.33 -3.64
C VAL A 13 -6.20 11.29 -5.07
N SER A 14 -5.66 12.10 -5.99
CA SER A 14 -6.14 12.18 -7.37
C SER A 14 -5.87 10.94 -8.21
N VAL A 15 -4.92 10.09 -7.79
CA VAL A 15 -4.60 8.80 -8.42
C VAL A 15 -5.64 7.73 -8.11
N ILE A 16 -6.38 7.83 -6.99
CA ILE A 16 -7.33 6.80 -6.52
C ILE A 16 -8.39 6.41 -7.56
N PRO A 17 -9.05 7.34 -8.28
CA PRO A 17 -10.02 6.97 -9.32
C PRO A 17 -9.40 6.12 -10.44
N PHE A 18 -8.12 6.34 -10.77
CA PHE A 18 -7.43 5.57 -11.80
C PHE A 18 -7.12 4.15 -11.31
N LEU A 19 -6.72 3.99 -10.05
CA LEU A 19 -6.57 2.68 -9.42
C LEU A 19 -7.91 1.92 -9.36
N PHE A 20 -9.03 2.63 -9.19
CA PHE A 20 -10.35 1.97 -9.23
C PHE A 20 -10.71 1.51 -10.63
N ILE A 21 -10.33 2.27 -11.66
CA ILE A 21 -10.54 1.90 -13.05
C ILE A 21 -9.66 0.70 -13.41
N SER A 22 -8.42 0.64 -12.92
CA SER A 22 -7.51 -0.47 -13.24
C SER A 22 -8.00 -1.82 -12.72
N VAL A 23 -8.69 -1.85 -11.58
CA VAL A 23 -9.28 -3.11 -11.04
C VAL A 23 -10.63 -3.48 -11.66
N GLU A 24 -11.26 -2.60 -12.46
CA GLU A 24 -12.55 -2.84 -13.11
C GLU A 24 -12.42 -3.66 -14.43
N HIS A 25 -11.67 -4.76 -14.41
CA HIS A 25 -11.33 -5.59 -15.59
C HIS A 25 -12.55 -5.95 -16.44
N ILE A 26 -13.60 -6.52 -15.83
CA ILE A 26 -14.85 -6.92 -16.50
C ILE A 26 -15.48 -5.75 -17.27
N LYS A 27 -15.43 -4.53 -16.72
CA LYS A 27 -16.04 -3.35 -17.35
C LYS A 27 -15.19 -2.84 -18.50
N LEU A 28 -13.87 -2.88 -18.37
CA LEU A 28 -12.94 -2.51 -19.44
C LEU A 28 -13.05 -3.49 -20.62
N GLU A 29 -13.10 -4.79 -20.34
CA GLU A 29 -13.29 -5.82 -21.35
C GLU A 29 -14.64 -5.68 -22.06
N ARG A 30 -15.74 -5.43 -21.32
CA ARG A 30 -17.06 -5.17 -21.93
C ARG A 30 -17.06 -3.95 -22.84
N LYS A 31 -16.29 -2.91 -22.51
CA LYS A 31 -16.28 -1.64 -23.28
C LYS A 31 -15.35 -1.69 -24.49
N PHE A 32 -14.21 -2.35 -24.38
CA PHE A 32 -13.15 -2.30 -25.40
C PHE A 32 -12.85 -3.65 -26.07
N GLY A 33 -13.49 -4.73 -25.63
CA GLY A 33 -13.18 -6.12 -25.98
C GLY A 33 -12.12 -6.71 -25.06
N PRO A 34 -12.03 -8.06 -24.95
CA PRO A 34 -11.22 -8.74 -23.94
C PRO A 34 -9.74 -8.35 -23.98
N LYS A 35 -9.04 -8.63 -25.09
CA LYS A 35 -7.60 -8.32 -25.23
C LYS A 35 -7.25 -6.84 -25.06
N LYS A 36 -8.14 -5.94 -25.50
CA LYS A 36 -7.89 -4.49 -25.45
C LYS A 36 -8.24 -3.91 -24.09
N GLY A 37 -9.28 -4.42 -23.44
CA GLY A 37 -9.68 -4.08 -22.09
C GLY A 37 -8.61 -4.45 -21.06
N GLU A 38 -8.13 -5.69 -21.11
CA GLU A 38 -7.00 -6.19 -20.29
C GLU A 38 -5.76 -5.29 -20.44
N LYS A 39 -5.33 -5.05 -21.68
CA LYS A 39 -4.17 -4.17 -21.95
C LYS A 39 -4.35 -2.75 -21.42
N ILE A 40 -5.56 -2.18 -21.54
CA ILE A 40 -5.86 -0.85 -21.00
C ILE A 40 -5.82 -0.86 -19.48
N GLY A 41 -6.42 -1.87 -18.84
CA GLY A 41 -6.43 -2.04 -17.39
C GLY A 41 -5.02 -2.13 -16.83
N SER A 42 -4.19 -3.00 -17.40
CA SER A 42 -2.77 -3.16 -17.05
C SER A 42 -1.97 -1.85 -17.19
N ILE A 43 -2.14 -1.10 -18.29
CA ILE A 43 -1.45 0.19 -18.48
C ILE A 43 -1.88 1.22 -17.42
N ILE A 44 -3.18 1.34 -17.18
CA ILE A 44 -3.71 2.27 -16.17
C ILE A 44 -3.21 1.87 -14.78
N GLY A 45 -3.25 0.57 -14.45
CA GLY A 45 -2.76 0.03 -13.18
C GLY A 45 -1.29 0.34 -12.94
N MET A 46 -0.44 0.09 -13.94
CA MET A 46 0.99 0.40 -13.85
C MET A 46 1.24 1.90 -13.66
N ILE A 47 0.65 2.77 -14.49
CA ILE A 47 0.87 4.22 -14.41
C ILE A 47 0.36 4.77 -13.08
N SER A 48 -0.86 4.40 -12.69
CA SER A 48 -1.47 4.86 -11.45
C SER A 48 -0.75 4.30 -10.22
N GLY A 49 -0.30 3.04 -10.23
CA GLY A 49 0.50 2.45 -9.17
C GLY A 49 1.83 3.20 -8.96
N TRP A 50 2.58 3.46 -10.02
CA TRP A 50 3.82 4.25 -9.92
C TRP A 50 3.57 5.68 -9.46
N ALA A 51 2.54 6.34 -10.00
CA ALA A 51 2.15 7.68 -9.55
C ALA A 51 1.79 7.70 -8.06
N TYR A 52 1.03 6.69 -7.59
CA TYR A 52 0.69 6.53 -6.18
C TYR A 52 1.95 6.47 -5.30
N PHE A 53 2.94 5.63 -5.66
CA PHE A 53 4.19 5.53 -4.91
C PHE A 53 5.01 6.83 -4.94
N VAL A 54 5.11 7.50 -6.09
CA VAL A 54 5.84 8.77 -6.20
C VAL A 54 5.25 9.85 -5.29
N PHE A 55 3.92 10.01 -5.32
CA PHE A 55 3.24 10.96 -4.45
C PHE A 55 3.34 10.56 -2.97
N TRP A 56 3.31 9.26 -2.67
CA TRP A 56 3.50 8.76 -1.31
C TRP A 56 4.90 9.06 -0.76
N ILE A 57 5.95 8.88 -1.57
CA ILE A 57 7.31 9.28 -1.20
C ILE A 57 7.37 10.79 -0.99
N GLY A 58 6.71 11.57 -1.84
CA GLY A 58 6.60 13.03 -1.70
C GLY A 58 6.01 13.46 -0.36
N ILE A 59 5.01 12.74 0.16
CA ILE A 59 4.43 12.96 1.50
C ILE A 59 5.49 12.82 2.59
N TRP A 60 6.46 11.92 2.45
CA TRP A 60 7.51 11.70 3.45
C TRP A 60 8.64 12.73 3.39
N VAL A 61 9.13 13.03 2.18
CA VAL A 61 10.35 13.82 1.96
C VAL A 61 10.09 15.31 1.86
N SER A 62 8.86 15.72 1.55
CA SER A 62 8.52 17.14 1.41
C SER A 62 8.82 17.94 2.69
N PRO A 63 9.22 19.23 2.57
CA PRO A 63 9.48 20.09 3.71
C PRO A 63 8.26 20.17 4.63
N GLN A 64 8.41 19.68 5.86
CA GLN A 64 7.38 19.62 6.88
C GLN A 64 7.99 19.62 8.29
N PRO A 65 7.24 19.97 9.34
CA PRO A 65 7.75 19.96 10.71
C PRO A 65 8.19 18.55 11.09
N ARG A 66 9.23 18.49 11.92
CA ARG A 66 9.77 17.22 12.41
C ARG A 66 9.47 17.09 13.89
N PHE A 67 8.75 16.04 14.27
CA PHE A 67 8.46 15.79 15.67
C PHE A 67 9.70 15.23 16.38
N LYS A 68 9.78 15.45 17.69
CA LYS A 68 10.85 14.91 18.54
C LYS A 68 10.20 14.18 19.70
N ILE A 69 10.84 13.12 20.18
CA ILE A 69 10.44 12.40 21.38
C ILE A 69 11.47 12.74 22.45
N ASP A 70 11.07 13.54 23.44
CA ASP A 70 11.96 14.21 24.40
C ASP A 70 12.84 13.25 25.21
N PHE A 71 12.42 12.01 25.42
CA PHE A 71 13.14 11.00 26.20
C PHE A 71 14.42 10.47 25.52
N SER A 72 14.67 10.80 24.24
CA SER A 72 15.84 10.29 23.51
C SER A 72 16.23 11.14 22.30
N ASN A 73 16.94 12.25 22.53
CA ASN A 73 17.42 13.14 21.46
C ASN A 73 18.80 12.75 20.90
N LEU A 74 19.23 11.50 21.07
CA LEU A 74 20.49 11.01 20.49
C LEU A 74 20.38 10.95 18.96
N ILE A 75 21.06 11.87 18.30
CA ILE A 75 21.19 11.89 16.84
C ILE A 75 22.14 10.75 16.45
N LEU A 76 21.65 9.84 15.61
CA LEU A 76 22.43 8.71 15.11
C LEU A 76 23.28 9.13 13.90
N PHE A 77 22.67 9.81 12.93
CA PHE A 77 23.34 10.42 11.77
C PHE A 77 22.41 11.48 11.13
N GLU A 78 22.97 12.32 10.27
CA GLU A 78 22.21 13.25 9.43
C GLU A 78 22.20 12.78 7.98
N ILE A 79 21.05 12.84 7.31
CA ILE A 79 20.96 12.57 5.87
C ILE A 79 21.50 13.81 5.14
N PRO A 80 22.70 13.77 4.51
CA PRO A 80 23.37 14.98 4.05
C PRO A 80 22.60 15.72 2.95
N ILE A 81 21.90 14.97 2.09
CA ILE A 81 21.15 15.51 0.95
C ILE A 81 19.90 16.28 1.41
N LEU A 82 19.29 15.86 2.52
CA LEU A 82 18.01 16.39 2.97
C LEU A 82 18.13 17.25 4.23
N ASN A 83 19.31 17.29 4.86
CA ASN A 83 19.58 17.94 6.14
C ASN A 83 18.59 17.51 7.23
N ILE A 84 18.29 16.20 7.28
CA ILE A 84 17.34 15.60 8.23
C ILE A 84 18.15 14.81 9.27
N PRO A 85 18.07 15.16 10.57
CA PRO A 85 18.64 14.33 11.62
C PRO A 85 17.77 13.08 11.84
N ILE A 86 18.43 11.92 11.95
CA ILE A 86 17.79 10.66 12.31
C ILE A 86 18.08 10.37 13.79
N TYR A 87 17.03 10.28 14.59
CA TYR A 87 17.14 9.98 16.02
C TYR A 87 17.20 8.47 16.24
N LEU A 88 18.03 8.03 17.20
CA LEU A 88 18.22 6.62 17.51
C LEU A 88 16.90 5.91 17.84
N LEU A 89 16.03 6.52 18.65
CA LEU A 89 14.74 5.90 19.00
C LEU A 89 13.84 5.74 17.77
N HIS A 90 13.77 6.75 16.92
CA HIS A 90 12.97 6.69 15.70
C HIS A 90 13.49 5.61 14.75
N PHE A 91 14.81 5.43 14.69
CA PHE A 91 15.44 4.34 13.96
C PHE A 91 15.08 2.97 14.57
N ILE A 92 15.15 2.82 15.90
CA ILE A 92 14.74 1.58 16.59
C ILE A 92 13.28 1.24 16.31
N VAL A 93 12.38 2.24 16.31
CA VAL A 93 10.97 2.05 15.96
C VAL A 93 10.81 1.67 14.48
N PHE A 94 11.57 2.28 13.58
CA PHE A 94 11.50 1.99 12.14
C PHE A 94 11.81 0.54 11.79
N ILE A 95 12.80 -0.09 12.44
CA ILE A 95 13.27 -1.46 12.12
C ILE A 95 12.16 -2.54 12.11
N PRO A 96 11.36 -2.74 13.17
CA PRO A 96 10.31 -3.76 13.16
C PRO A 96 9.23 -3.51 12.10
N PHE A 97 8.91 -2.24 11.82
CA PHE A 97 7.95 -1.88 10.78
C PHE A 97 8.47 -2.19 9.39
N ILE A 98 9.69 -1.79 9.06
CA ILE A 98 10.24 -2.01 7.71
C ILE A 98 10.54 -3.48 7.43
N THR A 99 11.04 -4.22 8.43
CA THR A 99 11.30 -5.65 8.28
C THR A 99 10.02 -6.43 8.06
N SER A 100 8.97 -6.11 8.82
CA SER A 100 7.63 -6.68 8.63
C SER A 100 7.05 -6.30 7.26
N ALA A 101 7.17 -5.04 6.85
CA ALA A 101 6.70 -4.57 5.56
C ALA A 101 7.35 -5.31 4.39
N ILE A 102 8.68 -5.46 4.43
CA ILE A 102 9.45 -6.21 3.43
C ILE A 102 9.01 -7.68 3.41
N TRP A 103 8.83 -8.29 4.58
CA TRP A 103 8.37 -9.68 4.69
C TRP A 103 7.00 -9.88 4.02
N PHE A 104 6.01 -9.06 4.36
CA PHE A 104 4.68 -9.15 3.78
C PHE A 104 4.68 -8.85 2.27
N GLY A 105 5.49 -7.89 1.82
CA GLY A 105 5.64 -7.56 0.41
C GLY A 105 6.22 -8.74 -0.40
N ILE A 106 7.33 -9.31 0.06
CA ILE A 106 7.99 -10.45 -0.60
C ILE A 106 7.09 -11.68 -0.60
N MET A 107 6.50 -12.02 0.55
CA MET A 107 5.65 -13.20 0.65
C MET A 107 4.36 -13.05 -0.15
N GLY A 108 3.78 -11.84 -0.21
CA GLY A 108 2.65 -11.55 -1.08
C GLY A 108 3.03 -11.74 -2.55
N ALA A 109 4.08 -11.08 -3.01
CA ALA A 109 4.54 -11.15 -4.40
C ALA A 109 4.93 -12.58 -4.85
N ARG A 110 5.45 -13.42 -3.94
CA ARG A 110 5.77 -14.81 -4.24
C ARG A 110 4.54 -15.67 -4.54
N GLU A 111 3.42 -15.41 -3.88
CA GLU A 111 2.20 -16.22 -4.02
C GLU A 111 1.35 -15.79 -5.22
N VAL A 112 1.27 -14.48 -5.52
CA VAL A 112 0.48 -13.97 -6.66
C VAL A 112 1.32 -13.70 -7.92
N THR A 113 2.65 -13.72 -7.87
CA THR A 113 3.57 -13.23 -8.92
C THR A 113 3.58 -11.69 -9.02
N LEU A 114 4.73 -11.10 -9.37
CA LEU A 114 4.89 -9.64 -9.51
C LEU A 114 3.90 -9.02 -10.51
N LYS A 115 3.64 -9.70 -11.64
CA LYS A 115 2.68 -9.22 -12.64
C LYS A 115 1.31 -8.96 -12.02
N VAL A 116 0.79 -9.90 -11.25
CA VAL A 116 -0.53 -9.79 -10.59
C VAL A 116 -0.52 -8.71 -9.50
N ALA A 117 0.60 -8.54 -8.79
CA ALA A 117 0.74 -7.48 -7.80
C ALA A 117 0.73 -6.07 -8.42
N GLU A 118 1.18 -5.94 -9.68
CA GLU A 118 1.24 -4.66 -10.41
C GLU A 118 -0.03 -4.39 -11.23
N THR A 119 -0.64 -5.42 -11.82
CA THR A 119 -1.80 -5.27 -12.72
C THR A 119 -3.14 -5.54 -12.04
N HIS A 120 -3.13 -6.12 -10.83
CA HIS A 120 -4.33 -6.57 -10.12
C HIS A 120 -5.16 -7.59 -10.92
N GLU A 121 -4.54 -8.29 -11.86
CA GLU A 121 -5.18 -9.32 -12.69
C GLU A 121 -4.90 -10.70 -12.10
N VAL A 122 -5.91 -11.35 -11.56
CA VAL A 122 -5.78 -12.64 -10.90
C VAL A 122 -6.54 -13.69 -11.73
N GLU A 123 -5.86 -14.74 -12.21
CA GLU A 123 -6.54 -15.82 -12.96
C GLU A 123 -7.28 -16.80 -12.03
N LYS A 124 -6.85 -16.92 -10.77
CA LYS A 124 -7.43 -17.81 -9.75
C LYS A 124 -7.24 -17.26 -8.35
N ILE A 125 -8.19 -17.49 -7.46
CA ILE A 125 -8.06 -17.07 -6.06
C ILE A 125 -6.87 -17.79 -5.42
N VAL A 126 -5.90 -17.02 -4.93
CA VAL A 126 -4.76 -17.55 -4.17
C VAL A 126 -5.09 -17.52 -2.69
N THR A 127 -5.14 -18.70 -2.07
CA THR A 127 -5.48 -18.88 -0.65
C THR A 127 -4.34 -19.50 0.16
N THR A 128 -3.18 -19.70 -0.46
CA THR A 128 -1.99 -20.33 0.12
C THR A 128 -1.01 -19.32 0.73
N GLY A 129 0.00 -19.82 1.44
CA GLY A 129 1.06 -18.99 1.99
C GLY A 129 0.54 -17.84 2.86
N VAL A 130 1.00 -16.63 2.60
CA VAL A 130 0.59 -15.43 3.36
C VAL A 130 -0.90 -15.10 3.18
N TYR A 131 -1.49 -15.44 2.03
CA TYR A 131 -2.92 -15.20 1.74
C TYR A 131 -3.85 -16.07 2.59
N SER A 132 -3.33 -17.15 3.20
CA SER A 132 -4.09 -17.94 4.18
C SER A 132 -4.30 -17.24 5.53
N TYR A 133 -3.56 -16.16 5.80
CA TYR A 133 -3.60 -15.42 7.07
C TYR A 133 -4.19 -14.00 6.93
N ILE A 134 -4.02 -13.38 5.77
CA ILE A 134 -4.43 -12.00 5.46
C ILE A 134 -4.74 -11.88 3.97
N ARG A 135 -5.84 -11.22 3.59
CA ARG A 135 -6.22 -11.12 2.16
C ARG A 135 -5.39 -10.11 1.38
N HIS A 136 -4.86 -9.09 2.05
CA HIS A 136 -4.17 -7.95 1.45
C HIS A 136 -2.77 -7.74 2.04
N PRO A 137 -1.85 -8.72 1.92
CA PRO A 137 -0.52 -8.64 2.51
C PRO A 137 0.30 -7.47 1.98
N GLN A 138 0.20 -7.13 0.69
CA GLN A 138 0.96 -6.02 0.10
C GLN A 138 0.51 -4.66 0.65
N TYR A 139 -0.81 -4.42 0.70
CA TYR A 139 -1.35 -3.19 1.28
C TYR A 139 -1.03 -3.09 2.79
N PHE A 140 -1.10 -4.21 3.52
CA PHE A 140 -0.68 -4.24 4.92
C PHE A 140 0.81 -3.90 5.09
N GLY A 141 1.67 -4.50 4.26
CA GLY A 141 3.10 -4.18 4.22
C GLY A 141 3.34 -2.70 3.89
N GLY A 142 2.59 -2.13 2.95
CA GLY A 142 2.63 -0.71 2.62
C GLY A 142 2.28 0.20 3.80
N ILE A 143 1.22 -0.14 4.56
CA ILE A 143 0.86 0.59 5.79
C ILE A 143 1.99 0.52 6.83
N LEU A 144 2.57 -0.67 7.03
CA LEU A 144 3.71 -0.85 7.95
C LEU A 144 4.92 -0.02 7.50
N ALA A 145 5.27 -0.05 6.22
CA ALA A 145 6.35 0.76 5.65
C ALA A 145 6.11 2.26 5.88
N HIS A 146 4.87 2.73 5.64
CA HIS A 146 4.50 4.13 5.87
C HIS A 146 4.68 4.54 7.33
N ILE A 147 4.21 3.73 8.28
CA ILE A 147 4.39 4.02 9.70
C ILE A 147 5.89 4.07 10.04
N GLY A 148 6.65 3.05 9.63
CA GLY A 148 8.09 2.99 9.87
C GLY A 148 8.82 4.22 9.32
N ILE A 149 8.61 4.56 8.05
CA ILE A 149 9.31 5.66 7.37
C ILE A 149 8.89 7.02 7.95
N THR A 150 7.61 7.18 8.33
CA THR A 150 7.11 8.37 9.02
C THR A 150 7.87 8.60 10.33
N PHE A 151 8.10 7.55 11.11
CA PHE A 151 8.90 7.63 12.33
C PHE A 151 10.36 7.88 12.04
N LEU A 152 10.98 7.13 11.12
CA LEU A 152 12.39 7.30 10.72
C LEU A 152 12.70 8.76 10.37
N LEU A 153 11.87 9.35 9.51
CA LEU A 153 12.02 10.73 9.06
C LEU A 153 11.45 11.73 10.05
N SER A 154 10.77 11.30 11.11
CA SER A 154 10.11 12.20 12.08
C SER A 154 9.08 13.14 11.42
N SER A 155 8.44 12.72 10.32
CA SER A 155 7.60 13.57 9.47
C SER A 155 6.24 13.84 10.12
N TYR A 156 6.04 15.03 10.71
CA TYR A 156 4.86 15.33 11.54
C TYR A 156 3.55 15.34 10.75
N LEU A 157 3.52 15.97 9.57
CA LEU A 157 2.29 16.01 8.76
C LEU A 157 1.97 14.62 8.21
N SER A 158 2.99 13.86 7.81
CA SER A 158 2.83 12.45 7.41
C SER A 158 2.23 11.58 8.53
N LEU A 159 2.68 11.79 9.77
CA LEU A 159 2.09 11.14 10.95
C LEU A 159 0.61 11.51 11.10
N LEU A 160 0.29 12.80 11.01
CA LEU A 160 -1.08 13.30 11.15
C LEU A 160 -2.04 12.70 10.09
N ILE A 161 -1.59 12.54 8.84
CA ILE A 161 -2.43 11.98 7.78
C ILE A 161 -2.40 10.45 7.71
N THR A 162 -1.70 9.76 8.61
CA THR A 162 -1.62 8.28 8.61
C THR A 162 -3.00 7.61 8.64
N PRO A 163 -4.01 8.08 9.41
CA PRO A 163 -5.36 7.53 9.34
C PRO A 163 -5.99 7.62 7.95
N LEU A 164 -5.73 8.70 7.21
CA LEU A 164 -6.20 8.88 5.82
C LEU A 164 -5.52 7.89 4.88
N ILE A 165 -4.21 7.66 5.02
CA ILE A 165 -3.46 6.67 4.22
C ILE A 165 -4.02 5.26 4.46
N ILE A 166 -4.27 4.90 5.72
CA ILE A 166 -4.89 3.62 6.08
C ILE A 166 -6.28 3.50 5.45
N PHE A 167 -7.11 4.54 5.58
CA PHE A 167 -8.45 4.57 5.00
C PHE A 167 -8.43 4.38 3.47
N ILE A 168 -7.53 5.07 2.76
CA ILE A 168 -7.38 4.93 1.31
C ILE A 168 -7.00 3.51 0.92
N ASN A 169 -6.03 2.89 1.62
CA ASN A 169 -5.66 1.50 1.35
C ASN A 169 -6.83 0.53 1.60
N VAL A 170 -7.59 0.73 2.68
CA VAL A 170 -8.81 -0.05 2.95
C VAL A 170 -9.84 0.12 1.85
N LEU A 171 -10.01 1.34 1.34
CA LEU A 171 -10.96 1.64 0.28
C LEU A 171 -10.57 0.97 -1.05
N ILE A 172 -9.28 1.00 -1.41
CA ILE A 172 -8.75 0.32 -2.60
C ILE A 172 -8.94 -1.19 -2.47
N SER A 173 -8.54 -1.79 -1.34
CA SER A 173 -8.73 -3.23 -1.09
C SER A 173 -10.21 -3.63 -1.12
N TRP A 174 -11.11 -2.80 -0.58
CA TRP A 174 -12.55 -3.05 -0.65
C TRP A 174 -13.08 -3.04 -2.08
N LYS A 175 -12.59 -2.10 -2.91
CA LYS A 175 -12.96 -1.98 -4.31
C LYS A 175 -12.47 -3.20 -5.10
N GLU A 176 -11.23 -3.62 -4.89
CA GLU A 176 -10.68 -4.84 -5.49
C GLU A 176 -11.48 -6.09 -5.09
N GLU A 177 -11.81 -6.25 -3.80
CA GLU A 177 -12.67 -7.35 -3.34
C GLU A 177 -14.04 -7.36 -4.03
N LYS A 178 -14.60 -6.19 -4.34
CA LYS A 178 -15.89 -6.10 -5.03
C LYS A 178 -15.79 -6.60 -6.47
N GLU A 179 -14.68 -6.36 -7.16
CA GLU A 179 -14.45 -6.86 -8.52
C GLU A 179 -14.13 -8.36 -8.49
N LEU A 180 -13.32 -8.83 -7.53
CA LEU A 180 -13.05 -10.27 -7.31
C LEU A 180 -14.34 -11.07 -7.02
N ILE A 181 -15.30 -10.50 -6.29
CA ILE A 181 -16.61 -11.15 -6.07
C ILE A 181 -17.42 -11.25 -7.38
N LYS A 182 -17.29 -10.28 -8.29
CA LYS A 182 -18.00 -10.36 -9.59
C LYS A 182 -17.39 -11.42 -10.49
N GLU A 183 -16.08 -11.63 -10.37
CA GLU A 183 -15.32 -12.57 -11.19
C GLU A 183 -15.44 -14.01 -10.68
N PHE A 184 -15.23 -14.21 -9.37
CA PHE A 184 -15.15 -15.53 -8.76
C PHE A 184 -16.37 -15.91 -7.91
N GLY A 185 -17.36 -15.02 -7.77
CA GLY A 185 -18.63 -15.34 -7.12
C GLY A 185 -18.49 -15.83 -5.68
N ASP A 186 -19.06 -17.00 -5.39
CA ASP A 186 -19.16 -17.57 -4.05
C ASP A 186 -17.81 -18.06 -3.52
N ASP A 187 -16.89 -18.50 -4.37
CA ASP A 187 -15.55 -18.94 -3.96
C ASP A 187 -14.80 -17.83 -3.20
N TYR A 188 -14.88 -16.59 -3.72
CA TYR A 188 -14.27 -15.44 -3.05
C TYR A 188 -15.03 -15.05 -1.77
N ARG A 189 -16.36 -15.21 -1.75
CA ARG A 189 -17.16 -14.92 -0.54
C ARG A 189 -16.82 -15.89 0.58
N GLU A 190 -16.60 -17.16 0.28
CA GLU A 190 -16.16 -18.15 1.26
C GLU A 190 -14.77 -17.83 1.80
N TYR A 191 -13.83 -17.51 0.91
CA TYR A 191 -12.50 -17.06 1.29
C TYR A 191 -12.55 -15.84 2.21
N LYS A 192 -13.36 -14.83 1.87
CA LYS A 192 -13.57 -13.60 2.65
C LYS A 192 -14.13 -13.84 4.05
N LYS A 193 -14.94 -14.89 4.25
CA LYS A 193 -15.46 -15.28 5.59
C LYS A 193 -14.36 -15.88 6.47
N LYS A 194 -13.36 -16.53 5.87
CA LYS A 194 -12.34 -17.30 6.60
C LYS A 194 -11.08 -16.46 6.90
N VAL A 195 -10.57 -15.70 5.93
CA VAL A 195 -9.37 -14.84 6.09
C VAL A 195 -9.81 -13.41 6.41
N PRO A 196 -9.14 -12.63 7.28
CA PRO A 196 -9.41 -11.21 7.49
C PRO A 196 -8.74 -10.31 6.43
N MET A 197 -9.19 -9.05 6.31
CA MET A 197 -8.64 -8.11 5.33
C MET A 197 -7.18 -7.72 5.63
N PHE A 198 -6.92 -7.21 6.85
CA PHE A 198 -5.64 -6.57 7.21
C PHE A 198 -4.97 -7.08 8.47
N ILE A 199 -5.69 -7.61 9.44
CA ILE A 199 -5.09 -8.09 10.71
C ILE A 199 -4.82 -9.58 10.54
N PRO A 200 -3.57 -10.04 10.43
CA PRO A 200 -3.28 -11.45 10.22
C PRO A 200 -3.89 -12.33 11.31
N ARG A 201 -4.55 -13.42 10.95
CA ARG A 201 -4.96 -14.43 11.94
C ARG A 201 -3.75 -15.24 12.38
N GLY A 202 -3.76 -15.67 13.64
CA GLY A 202 -2.75 -16.58 14.18
C GLY A 202 -2.92 -18.05 13.75
N LYS A 203 -4.01 -18.40 13.04
CA LYS A 203 -4.27 -19.76 12.56
C LYS A 203 -4.54 -19.75 11.06
N LYS A 204 -3.88 -20.68 10.37
CA LYS A 204 -4.08 -20.96 8.95
C LYS A 204 -5.47 -21.53 8.71
N ILE A 205 -6.06 -21.21 7.56
CA ILE A 205 -7.29 -21.88 7.10
C ILE A 205 -6.90 -23.22 6.51
N ASN A 206 -7.50 -24.28 7.03
CA ASN A 206 -7.45 -25.62 6.44
C ASN A 206 -8.32 -25.68 5.19
#